data_AF-A0A7C5VQP6-F1
#
_entry.id   AF-A0A7C5VQP6-F1
#
_cell.length_a   1.000
_cell.length_b   1.000
_cell.length_c   1.000
_cell.angle_alpha   90.00
_cell.angle_beta   90.00
_cell.angle_gamma   90.00
#
_symmetry.space_group_name_H-M   'P 1'
#
loop_
_entity.id
_entity.type
_entity.pdbx_description
1 polymer ?
#
loop_
_entity_poly.entity_id
_entity_poly.type
_entity_poly.pdbx_seq_one_letter_code
_entity_poly.pdbx_strand_id
1 'polypeptide(L)'
;MSLGIPSVGTEVLENERENLIADLEDLMKLLSFDFVNAVIPVGSRGILHEVNVLAKESNTSLRLNQHLKVDVKKSAGPSTVILAAINRDHLNELKRKFKNQ
;
A
#
# COMPACT_ATOMS: atom_id res chain seq x y z
N MET A 1 1.53 5.67 -2.36
CA MET A 1 0.45 5.60 -1.35
C MET A 1 0.35 4.17 -0.86
N SER A 2 0.10 3.94 0.42
CA SER A 2 -0.24 2.61 0.94
C SER A 2 -1.76 2.50 1.12
N LEU A 3 -2.30 1.32 0.87
CA LEU A 3 -3.68 0.93 1.13
C LEU A 3 -3.68 -0.34 2.00
N GLY A 4 -4.57 -0.39 2.99
CA GLY A 4 -4.59 -1.44 4.01
C GLY A 4 -3.58 -1.24 5.16
N ILE A 5 -3.70 -2.08 6.19
CA ILE A 5 -2.78 -2.12 7.33
C ILE A 5 -2.01 -3.46 7.41
N PRO A 6 -0.71 -3.44 7.77
CA PRO A 6 0.08 -4.67 7.85
C PRO A 6 -0.51 -5.64 8.88
N SER A 7 -0.95 -6.80 8.39
CA SER A 7 -1.62 -7.84 9.18
C SER A 7 -1.13 -9.24 8.80
N VAL A 8 -0.90 -10.12 9.80
CA VAL A 8 -0.45 -11.52 9.68
C VAL A 8 -1.14 -12.42 10.73
N GLY A 9 -1.45 -13.67 10.41
CA GLY A 9 -2.10 -14.56 11.37
C GLY A 9 -3.55 -14.16 11.66
N THR A 10 -3.99 -14.18 12.93
CA THR A 10 -5.40 -13.96 13.29
C THR A 10 -5.88 -12.53 13.04
N GLU A 11 -5.00 -11.53 13.15
CA GLU A 11 -5.33 -10.13 12.84
C GLU A 11 -5.74 -9.92 11.37
N VAL A 12 -5.39 -10.84 10.46
CA VAL A 12 -5.88 -10.79 9.08
C VAL A 12 -7.40 -10.90 9.07
N LEU A 13 -7.96 -11.88 9.77
CA LEU A 13 -9.40 -12.13 9.80
C LEU A 13 -10.16 -11.02 10.54
N GLU A 14 -9.55 -10.46 11.59
CA GLU A 14 -10.12 -9.34 12.35
C GLU A 14 -10.17 -8.08 11.49
N ASN A 15 -9.06 -7.73 10.85
CA ASN A 15 -8.94 -6.52 10.04
C ASN A 15 -9.65 -6.63 8.69
N GLU A 16 -9.83 -7.83 8.14
CA GLU A 16 -10.66 -8.09 6.95
C GLU A 16 -12.13 -7.76 7.23
N ARG A 17 -12.67 -8.20 8.38
CA ARG A 17 -14.06 -7.92 8.76
C ARG A 17 -14.35 -6.42 8.90
N GLU A 18 -13.34 -5.67 9.31
CA GLU A 18 -13.39 -4.21 9.46
C GLU A 18 -12.99 -3.46 8.17
N ASN A 19 -12.73 -4.16 7.06
CA ASN A 19 -12.25 -3.60 5.79
C ASN A 19 -10.96 -2.75 5.92
N LEU A 20 -10.05 -3.15 6.81
CA LEU A 20 -8.80 -2.45 7.09
C LEU A 20 -7.59 -3.00 6.33
N ILE A 21 -7.70 -4.17 5.70
CA ILE A 21 -6.65 -4.73 4.84
C ILE A 21 -6.99 -4.51 3.36
N ALA A 22 -5.96 -4.45 2.52
CA ALA A 22 -6.17 -4.42 1.08
C ALA A 22 -6.62 -5.81 0.58
N ASP A 23 -7.51 -5.82 -0.41
CA ASP A 23 -8.05 -7.03 -1.03
C ASP A 23 -7.88 -7.05 -2.57
N LEU A 24 -8.53 -8.03 -3.22
CA LEU A 24 -8.50 -8.16 -4.67
C LEU A 24 -9.28 -7.04 -5.39
N GLU A 25 -10.38 -6.55 -4.81
CA GLU A 25 -11.14 -5.46 -5.41
C GLU A 25 -10.30 -4.18 -5.45
N ASP A 26 -9.58 -3.90 -4.36
CA ASP A 26 -8.64 -2.80 -4.27
C ASP A 26 -7.53 -2.88 -5.32
N LEU A 27 -6.94 -4.07 -5.50
CA LEU A 27 -5.95 -4.30 -6.55
C LEU A 27 -6.52 -4.00 -7.94
N MET A 28 -7.67 -4.57 -8.27
CA MET A 28 -8.31 -4.36 -9.58
C MET A 28 -8.66 -2.90 -9.81
N LYS A 29 -9.15 -2.21 -8.77
CA LYS A 29 -9.46 -0.78 -8.82
C LYS A 29 -8.21 0.07 -9.03
N LEU A 30 -7.11 -0.23 -8.34
CA LEU A 30 -5.83 0.46 -8.55
C LEU A 30 -5.33 0.28 -9.99
N LEU A 31 -5.40 -0.93 -10.52
CA LEU A 31 -4.99 -1.24 -11.91
C LEU A 31 -5.88 -0.56 -12.96
N SER A 32 -7.09 -0.12 -12.61
CA SER A 32 -8.00 0.56 -13.53
C SER A 32 -7.69 2.05 -13.77
N PHE A 33 -6.76 2.64 -13.00
CA PHE A 33 -6.38 4.04 -13.16
C PHE A 33 -5.14 4.20 -14.02
N ASP A 34 -5.27 4.86 -15.18
CA ASP A 34 -4.15 5.10 -16.10
C ASP A 34 -2.98 5.89 -15.50
N PHE A 35 -3.24 6.67 -14.44
CA PHE A 35 -2.21 7.45 -13.73
C PHE A 35 -1.50 6.66 -12.62
N VAL A 36 -1.84 5.39 -12.40
CA VAL A 36 -1.12 4.49 -11.48
C VAL A 36 0.03 3.83 -12.22
N ASN A 37 1.25 4.20 -11.85
CA ASN A 37 2.47 3.76 -12.55
C ASN A 37 2.92 2.35 -12.14
N ALA A 38 2.66 1.97 -10.89
CA ALA A 38 2.94 0.63 -10.39
C ALA A 38 2.06 0.29 -9.18
N VAL A 39 1.74 -0.99 -9.04
CA VAL A 39 1.07 -1.56 -7.88
C VAL A 39 1.96 -2.67 -7.31
N ILE A 40 2.38 -2.53 -6.06
CA ILE A 40 3.30 -3.46 -5.39
C ILE A 40 2.59 -4.05 -4.15
N PRO A 41 2.27 -5.35 -4.14
CA PRO A 41 1.79 -6.01 -2.93
C PRO A 41 2.93 -6.09 -1.91
N VAL A 42 2.61 -5.86 -0.63
CA VAL A 42 3.62 -5.88 0.43
C VAL A 42 3.72 -7.27 1.02
N GLY A 43 4.90 -7.87 0.95
CA GLY A 43 5.15 -9.20 1.46
C GLY A 43 5.66 -9.24 2.90
N SER A 44 6.34 -10.34 3.23
CA SER A 44 6.78 -10.65 4.59
C SER A 44 7.78 -9.64 5.17
N ARG A 45 8.51 -8.91 4.32
CA ARG A 45 9.54 -7.93 4.68
C ARG A 45 9.01 -6.52 4.93
N GLY A 46 7.70 -6.30 4.74
CA GLY A 46 7.02 -5.06 5.10
C GLY A 46 7.19 -3.92 4.09
N ILE A 47 6.44 -2.83 4.33
CA ILE A 47 6.32 -1.69 3.42
C ILE A 47 7.68 -1.07 3.12
N LEU A 48 8.48 -0.82 4.16
CA LEU A 48 9.77 -0.15 4.06
C LEU A 48 10.74 -0.93 3.15
N HIS A 49 10.71 -2.26 3.20
CA HIS A 49 11.53 -3.09 2.33
C HIS A 49 11.13 -2.87 0.87
N GLU A 50 9.84 -3.03 0.55
CA GLU A 50 9.36 -2.94 -0.84
C GLU A 50 9.57 -1.54 -1.45
N VAL A 51 9.33 -0.45 -0.69
CA VAL A 51 9.60 0.90 -1.21
C VAL A 51 11.10 1.18 -1.39
N ASN A 52 11.98 0.59 -0.58
CA ASN A 52 13.42 0.72 -0.77
C ASN A 52 13.90 -0.05 -2.00
N VAL A 53 13.37 -1.24 -2.24
CA VAL A 53 13.62 -1.98 -3.49
C VAL A 53 13.16 -1.15 -4.68
N LEU A 54 11.93 -0.63 -4.66
CA LEU A 54 11.42 0.22 -5.74
C LEU A 54 12.30 1.46 -5.97
N ALA A 55 12.71 2.15 -4.91
CA ALA A 55 13.57 3.32 -5.02
C ALA A 55 14.93 2.98 -5.64
N LYS A 56 15.54 1.87 -5.22
CA LYS A 56 16.81 1.37 -5.77
C LYS A 56 16.68 1.03 -7.26
N GLU A 57 15.69 0.24 -7.64
CA GLU A 57 15.50 -0.20 -9.03
C GLU A 57 15.13 0.97 -9.96
N SER A 58 14.48 2.00 -9.43
CA SER A 58 14.12 3.22 -10.18
C SER A 58 15.17 4.34 -10.12
N ASN A 59 16.32 4.12 -9.46
CA ASN A 59 17.34 5.14 -9.19
C ASN A 59 16.77 6.42 -8.57
N THR A 60 15.81 6.28 -7.66
CA THR A 60 15.18 7.40 -6.95
C THR A 60 15.49 7.37 -5.46
N SER A 61 15.18 8.49 -4.77
CA SER A 61 15.34 8.59 -3.32
C SER A 61 14.00 8.40 -2.60
N LEU A 62 14.01 7.64 -1.52
CA LEU A 62 12.85 7.46 -0.67
C LEU A 62 12.76 8.60 0.36
N ARG A 63 11.59 9.23 0.45
CA ARG A 63 11.24 10.14 1.55
C ARG A 63 9.92 9.68 2.17
N LEU A 64 9.98 9.29 3.43
CA LEU A 64 8.79 8.95 4.20
C LEU A 64 8.15 10.21 4.77
N ASN A 65 6.82 10.19 4.94
CA ASN A 65 6.13 11.25 5.66
C ASN A 65 6.54 11.24 7.14
N GLN A 66 6.60 12.41 7.76
CA GLN A 66 6.99 12.56 9.18
C GLN A 66 6.05 11.81 10.14
N HIS A 67 4.77 11.71 9.80
CA HIS A 67 3.75 11.05 10.61
C HIS A 67 3.15 9.87 9.84
N LEU A 68 3.75 8.70 10.02
CA LEU A 68 3.24 7.45 9.47
C LEU A 68 2.14 6.89 10.37
N LYS A 69 1.03 6.47 9.77
CA LYS A 69 -0.12 5.90 10.48
C LYS A 69 -0.05 4.37 10.63
N VAL A 70 0.93 3.73 10.00
CA VAL A 70 1.12 2.28 9.97
C VAL A 70 2.57 1.95 10.28
N ASP A 71 2.81 0.78 10.88
CA ASP A 71 4.15 0.26 11.08
C ASP A 71 4.73 -0.24 9.75
N VAL A 72 5.60 0.57 9.14
CA VAL A 72 6.19 0.26 7.83
C VAL A 72 7.19 -0.90 7.86
N LYS A 73 7.63 -1.36 9.04
CA LYS A 73 8.55 -2.50 9.16
C LYS A 73 7.82 -3.80 9.46
N LYS A 74 6.55 -3.74 9.87
CA LYS A 74 5.73 -4.92 10.14
C LYS A 74 5.48 -5.70 8.86
N SER A 75 5.45 -7.03 9.01
CA SER A 75 5.10 -7.96 7.95
C SER A 75 3.67 -7.72 7.47
N ALA A 76 3.46 -7.82 6.16
CA ALA A 76 2.14 -7.87 5.54
C ALA A 76 1.98 -9.13 4.68
N GLY A 77 2.69 -10.22 5.03
CA GLY A 77 2.92 -11.42 4.20
C GLY A 77 1.74 -11.91 3.33
N PRO A 78 0.50 -11.98 3.86
CA PRO A 78 -0.69 -12.31 3.08
C PRO A 78 -1.11 -11.22 2.05
N SER A 79 -0.25 -10.25 1.77
CA SER A 79 -0.52 -9.06 0.94
C SER A 79 -1.62 -8.16 1.48
N THR A 80 -1.68 -8.01 2.82
CA THR A 80 -2.69 -7.17 3.51
C THR A 80 -2.49 -5.67 3.32
N VAL A 81 -1.39 -5.29 2.64
CA VAL A 81 -1.11 -3.92 2.22
C VAL A 81 -0.71 -3.91 0.75
N ILE A 82 -1.22 -2.93 0.01
CA ILE A 82 -0.79 -2.63 -1.37
C ILE A 82 -0.18 -1.23 -1.43
N LEU A 83 0.92 -1.09 -2.17
CA LEU A 83 1.53 0.18 -2.49
C LEU A 83 1.19 0.58 -3.92
N ALA A 84 0.69 1.81 -4.10
CA ALA A 84 0.51 2.43 -5.40
C ALA A 84 1.55 3.53 -5.62
N ALA A 85 2.35 3.40 -6.69
CA ALA A 85 3.23 4.45 -7.18
C ALA A 85 2.46 5.32 -8.17
N ILE A 86 2.35 6.61 -7.89
CA ILE A 86 1.58 7.58 -8.68
C ILE A 86 2.32 8.91 -8.75
N ASN A 87 2.02 9.72 -9.76
CA ASN A 87 2.38 11.14 -9.73
C ASN A 87 1.60 11.85 -8.60
N ARG A 88 2.29 12.75 -7.89
CA ARG A 88 1.77 13.53 -6.77
C ARG A 88 0.50 14.33 -7.14
N ASP A 89 0.38 14.77 -8.38
CA ASP A 89 -0.75 15.57 -8.86
C ASP A 89 -2.09 14.79 -8.77
N HIS A 90 -2.05 13.46 -8.89
CA HIS A 90 -3.22 12.59 -8.79
C HIS A 90 -3.48 12.05 -7.37
N LEU A 91 -2.65 12.40 -6.38
CA LEU A 91 -2.77 11.83 -5.02
C LEU A 91 -4.12 12.15 -4.37
N ASN A 92 -4.63 13.37 -4.54
CA ASN A 92 -5.91 13.76 -3.96
C ASN A 92 -7.10 13.08 -4.66
N GLU A 93 -6.98 12.89 -5.99
CA GLU A 93 -7.96 12.16 -6.78
C GLU A 93 -8.05 10.70 -6.32
N LEU A 94 -6.90 10.02 -6.22
CA LEU A 94 -6.84 8.64 -5.77
C LEU A 94 -7.39 8.49 -4.35
N LYS A 95 -6.96 9.34 -3.42
CA LYS A 95 -7.47 9.32 -2.03
C LYS A 95 -8.99 9.43 -1.95
N ARG A 96 -9.63 10.22 -2.82
CA ARG A 96 -11.09 10.34 -2.84
C ARG A 96 -11.77 9.06 -3.28
N LYS A 97 -11.14 8.24 -4.12
CA LYS A 97 -11.68 6.95 -4.59
C LYS A 97 -11.56 5.85 -3.53
N PHE A 98 -10.65 5.98 -2.58
CA PHE A 98 -10.40 5.03 -1.47
C PHE A 98 -10.76 5.61 -0.08
N LYS A 99 -11.45 6.76 -0.02
CA LYS A 99 -11.82 7.44 1.24
C LYS A 99 -12.85 6.70 2.11
N ASN A 100 -13.30 5.52 1.66
CA ASN A 100 -14.29 4.68 2.32
C ASN A 100 -13.67 3.41 2.94
N GLN A 101 -12.34 3.38 3.08
CA GLN A 101 -11.58 2.43 3.89
C GLN A 101 -10.70 3.21 4.87
#